data_AF-A0A939SA26-F1
#
_entry.id   AF-A0A939SA26-F1
#
_cell.length_a   1.000
_cell.length_b   1.000
_cell.length_c   1.000
_cell.angle_alpha   90.00
_cell.angle_beta   90.00
_cell.angle_gamma   90.00
#
_symmetry.space_group_name_H-M   'P 1'
#
loop_
_entity.id
_entity.type
_entity.pdbx_description
1 polymer ?
#
loop_
_entity_poly.entity_id
_entity_poly.type
_entity_poly.pdbx_seq_one_letter_code
_entity_poly.pdbx_strand_id
1 'polypeptide(L)'
;MAWRIRRDTDLLKAEADDRASVIGTCWVEKLEIVCRPAERWEEPSEDPLFELRRVIEEDILTSDAFQNELVGMAQEIRAQLPPESRDAFGADEASFREALTRLVRDGAESVMARLEPTGEGG
;
A
#
# COMPACT_ATOMS: atom_id res chain seq x y z
N MET A 1 -4.61 1.34 -14.74
CA MET A 1 -3.48 2.30 -14.72
C MET A 1 -2.90 2.51 -13.32
N ALA A 2 -3.72 2.80 -12.29
CA ALA A 2 -3.27 3.01 -10.90
C ALA A 2 -2.28 1.96 -10.36
N TRP A 3 -2.47 0.68 -10.71
CA TRP A 3 -1.61 -0.42 -10.24
C TRP A 3 -0.18 -0.38 -10.82
N ARG A 4 -0.01 -0.01 -12.10
CA ARG A 4 1.33 0.11 -12.74
C ARG A 4 2.15 1.22 -12.09
N ILE A 5 1.49 2.33 -11.77
CA ILE A 5 2.13 3.49 -11.14
C ILE A 5 2.62 3.13 -9.73
N ARG A 6 1.85 2.35 -8.96
CA ARG A 6 2.28 1.83 -7.65
C ARG A 6 3.42 0.81 -7.77
N ARG A 7 3.35 -0.11 -8.73
CA ARG A 7 4.37 -1.15 -8.95
C ARG A 7 5.72 -0.56 -9.32
N ASP A 8 5.71 0.38 -10.26
CA ASP A 8 6.92 0.91 -10.87
C ASP A 8 7.37 2.22 -10.17
N THR A 9 7.09 2.38 -8.86
CA THR A 9 7.44 3.60 -8.10
C THR A 9 8.93 3.90 -8.15
N ASP A 10 9.78 2.87 -8.05
CA ASP A 10 11.24 3.03 -8.12
C ASP A 10 11.68 3.50 -9.52
N LEU A 11 11.06 2.99 -10.58
CA LEU A 11 11.31 3.43 -11.95
C LEU A 11 10.88 4.90 -12.15
N LEU A 12 9.73 5.29 -11.60
CA LEU A 12 9.24 6.67 -11.65
C LEU A 12 10.14 7.63 -10.87
N LYS A 13 10.68 7.20 -9.73
CA LYS A 13 11.65 7.99 -8.96
C LYS A 13 12.95 8.17 -9.75
N ALA A 14 13.47 7.10 -10.34
CA ALA A 14 14.67 7.14 -11.16
C ALA A 14 14.52 8.06 -12.38
N GLU A 15 13.40 7.98 -13.09
CA GLU A 15 13.08 8.87 -14.21
C GLU A 15 12.97 10.34 -13.77
N ALA A 16 12.35 10.60 -12.61
CA ALA A 16 12.23 11.96 -12.08
C ALA A 16 13.61 12.54 -11.70
N ASP A 17 14.49 11.72 -11.13
CA ASP A 17 15.86 12.10 -10.80
C ASP A 17 16.70 12.38 -12.05
N ASP A 18 16.59 11.52 -13.08
CA ASP A 18 17.31 11.70 -14.35
C ASP A 18 16.92 13.02 -15.01
N ARG A 19 15.63 13.33 -15.08
CA ARG A 19 15.13 14.61 -15.63
C ARG A 19 15.55 15.82 -14.80
N ALA A 20 15.55 15.71 -13.47
CA ALA A 20 15.99 16.78 -12.60
C ALA A 20 17.49 17.07 -12.77
N SER A 21 18.29 16.03 -13.02
CA SER A 21 19.72 16.15 -13.29
C SER A 21 20.03 16.99 -14.55
N VAL A 22 19.19 16.89 -15.59
CA VAL A 22 19.32 17.68 -16.83
C VAL A 22 19.06 19.17 -16.59
N ILE A 23 18.21 19.51 -15.62
CA ILE A 23 17.88 20.90 -15.25
C ILE A 23 18.98 21.52 -14.37
N GLY A 24 19.79 20.70 -13.69
CA GLY A 24 21.02 21.10 -13.00
C GLY A 24 20.85 21.83 -11.66
N THR A 25 19.70 22.44 -11.41
CA THR A 25 19.38 23.14 -10.13
C THR A 25 18.13 22.58 -9.44
N CYS A 26 17.68 21.39 -9.82
CA CYS A 26 16.48 20.74 -9.28
C CYS A 26 16.85 19.33 -8.80
N TRP A 27 16.33 18.95 -7.63
CA TRP A 27 16.46 17.59 -7.10
C TRP A 27 15.10 17.12 -6.59
N VAL A 28 14.80 15.84 -6.75
CA VAL A 28 13.55 15.24 -6.26
C VAL A 28 13.86 14.49 -4.97
N GLU A 29 13.44 15.02 -3.83
CA GLU A 29 13.68 14.38 -2.53
C GLU A 29 12.79 13.17 -2.31
N LYS A 30 11.50 13.32 -2.64
CA LYS A 30 10.48 12.29 -2.41
C LYS A 30 9.43 12.37 -3.51
N LEU A 31 9.04 11.20 -4.03
CA LEU A 31 7.92 11.08 -4.95
C LEU A 31 6.75 10.45 -4.19
N GLU A 32 5.64 11.19 -4.07
CA GLU A 32 4.41 10.67 -3.46
C GLU A 32 3.39 10.36 -4.56
N ILE A 33 2.91 9.12 -4.55
CA ILE A 33 1.96 8.62 -5.55
C ILE A 33 0.62 8.38 -4.87
N VAL A 34 -0.34 9.26 -5.15
CA VAL A 34 -1.73 9.08 -4.71
C VAL A 34 -2.54 8.56 -5.90
N CYS A 35 -2.69 7.24 -5.97
CA CYS A 35 -3.48 6.57 -7.00
C CYS A 35 -4.72 5.94 -6.39
N ARG A 36 -5.89 6.18 -7.00
CA ARG A 36 -7.13 5.44 -6.69
C ARG A 36 -7.41 4.45 -7.82
N PRO A 37 -7.75 3.19 -7.53
CA PRO A 37 -8.21 2.28 -8.56
C PRO A 37 -9.47 2.86 -9.24
N ALA A 38 -9.58 2.68 -10.56
CA ALA A 38 -10.86 2.88 -11.23
C ALA A 38 -11.78 1.75 -10.75
N GLU A 39 -13.04 2.07 -10.44
CA GLU A 39 -14.09 1.09 -10.14
C GLU A 39 -14.16 0.11 -11.31
N ARG A 40 -13.62 -1.10 -11.11
CA ARG A 40 -13.60 -2.13 -12.15
C ARG A 40 -14.93 -2.88 -12.01
N TRP A 41 -15.77 -2.80 -13.05
CA TRP A 41 -16.98 -3.62 -13.14
C TRP A 41 -16.60 -5.10 -13.15
N GLU A 42 -17.29 -5.84 -12.27
CA GLU A 42 -17.11 -7.25 -11.97
C GLU A 42 -17.56 -8.12 -13.15
N GLU A 43 -16.63 -8.88 -13.73
CA GLU A 43 -16.96 -10.16 -14.36
C GLU A 43 -16.31 -11.25 -13.50
N PRO A 44 -17.05 -12.32 -13.15
CA PRO A 44 -16.49 -13.46 -12.44
C PRO A 44 -15.56 -14.21 -13.38
N SER A 45 -14.28 -13.82 -13.33
CA SER A 45 -13.19 -14.45 -14.04
C SER A 45 -12.65 -15.61 -13.19
N GLU A 46 -12.24 -16.72 -13.81
CA GLU A 46 -11.41 -17.76 -13.20
C GLU A 46 -9.98 -17.25 -12.87
N ASP A 47 -9.85 -15.96 -12.52
CA ASP A 47 -8.58 -15.30 -12.24
C ASP A 47 -8.16 -15.62 -10.79
N PRO A 48 -7.06 -16.36 -10.57
CA PRO A 48 -6.56 -16.66 -9.23
C PRO A 48 -6.26 -15.40 -8.40
N LEU A 49 -5.92 -14.27 -9.03
CA LEU A 49 -5.69 -13.01 -8.32
C LEU A 49 -6.99 -12.37 -7.83
N PHE A 50 -8.09 -12.58 -8.54
CA PHE A 50 -9.41 -12.13 -8.09
C PHE A 50 -9.84 -12.92 -6.84
N GLU A 51 -9.74 -14.26 -6.88
CA GLU A 51 -10.06 -15.09 -5.71
C GLU A 51 -9.12 -14.82 -4.54
N LEU A 52 -7.83 -14.61 -4.79
CA LEU A 52 -6.89 -14.25 -3.72
C LEU A 52 -7.26 -12.91 -3.07
N ARG A 53 -7.66 -11.90 -3.85
CA ARG A 53 -8.14 -10.62 -3.29
C ARG A 53 -9.36 -10.84 -2.42
N ARG A 54 -10.32 -11.64 -2.89
CA ARG A 54 -11.54 -11.95 -2.14
C ARG A 54 -11.21 -12.63 -0.81
N VAL A 55 -10.35 -13.65 -0.81
CA VAL A 55 -9.91 -14.33 0.43
C VAL A 55 -9.21 -13.36 1.38
N ILE A 56 -8.34 -12.48 0.87
CA ILE A 56 -7.69 -11.47 1.72
C ILE A 56 -8.76 -10.57 2.37
N GLU A 57 -9.65 -9.98 1.58
CA GLU A 57 -10.63 -9.00 2.05
C GLU A 57 -11.71 -9.60 2.94
N GLU A 58 -12.23 -10.78 2.60
CA GLU A 58 -13.36 -11.41 3.28
C GLU A 58 -12.95 -12.29 4.46
N ASP A 59 -11.83 -13.01 4.36
CA ASP A 59 -11.44 -14.02 5.36
C ASP A 59 -10.26 -13.57 6.24
N ILE A 60 -9.25 -12.91 5.66
CA ILE A 60 -8.04 -12.54 6.41
C ILE A 60 -8.24 -11.21 7.13
N LEU A 61 -8.70 -10.17 6.44
CA LEU A 61 -8.84 -8.84 7.03
C LEU A 61 -9.94 -8.78 8.10
N THR A 62 -10.91 -9.69 8.06
CA THR A 62 -11.99 -9.79 9.05
C THR A 62 -11.64 -10.72 10.23
N SER A 63 -10.53 -11.46 10.15
CA SER A 63 -10.13 -12.44 11.17
C SER A 63 -9.64 -11.78 12.45
N ASP A 64 -10.20 -12.20 13.58
CA ASP A 64 -9.77 -11.76 14.92
C ASP A 64 -8.29 -12.04 15.18
N ALA A 65 -7.77 -13.18 14.69
CA ALA A 65 -6.37 -13.54 14.89
C ALA A 65 -5.45 -12.54 14.18
N PHE A 66 -5.78 -12.20 12.93
CA PHE A 66 -5.04 -11.22 12.15
C PHE A 66 -5.11 -9.82 12.78
N GLN A 67 -6.30 -9.40 13.22
CA GLN A 67 -6.48 -8.10 13.86
C GLN A 67 -5.70 -7.99 15.17
N ASN A 68 -5.68 -9.05 15.98
CA ASN A 68 -4.90 -9.08 17.22
C ASN A 68 -3.39 -8.99 16.97
N GLU A 69 -2.89 -9.73 15.98
CA GLU A 69 -1.48 -9.69 15.58
C GLU A 69 -1.08 -8.30 15.07
N LEU A 70 -1.90 -7.71 14.20
CA LEU A 70 -1.71 -6.37 13.66
C LEU A 70 -1.63 -5.31 14.78
N VAL A 71 -2.56 -5.35 15.73
CA VAL A 71 -2.57 -4.43 16.88
C VAL A 71 -1.30 -4.63 17.72
N GLY A 72 -0.89 -5.87 17.97
CA GLY A 72 0.33 -6.18 18.71
C GLY A 72 1.58 -5.59 18.03
N MET A 73 1.75 -5.84 16.73
CA MET A 73 2.87 -5.28 15.96
C MET A 73 2.87 -3.76 15.95
N ALA A 74 1.71 -3.13 15.77
CA ALA A 74 1.61 -1.68 15.74
C ALA A 74 1.91 -1.05 17.10
N GLN A 75 1.50 -1.68 18.21
CA GLN A 75 1.87 -1.24 19.55
C GLN A 75 3.37 -1.37 19.80
N GLU A 76 3.98 -2.46 19.36
CA GLU A 76 5.42 -2.67 19.46
C GLU A 76 6.20 -1.58 18.69
N ILE A 77 5.80 -1.29 17.45
CA ILE A 77 6.39 -0.21 16.65
C ILE A 77 6.21 1.14 17.35
N ARG A 78 5.00 1.45 17.82
CA ARG A 78 4.69 2.72 18.50
C ARG A 78 5.51 2.91 19.78
N ALA A 79 5.78 1.83 20.51
CA ALA A 79 6.62 1.87 21.71
C ALA A 79 8.06 2.28 21.41
N GLN A 80 8.58 1.89 20.24
CA GLN A 80 9.94 2.21 19.79
C GLN A 80 10.06 3.62 19.17
N LEU A 81 8.93 4.26 18.83
CA LEU A 81 8.95 5.59 18.22
C LEU A 81 9.15 6.72 19.25
N PRO A 82 9.88 7.79 18.87
CA PRO A 82 9.91 9.03 19.62
C PRO A 82 8.50 9.62 19.80
N PRO A 83 8.23 10.36 20.90
CA PRO A 83 6.92 10.93 21.18
C PRO A 83 6.30 11.71 20.02
N GLU A 84 7.12 12.49 19.31
CA GLU A 84 6.72 13.35 18.19
C GLU A 84 6.28 12.55 16.96
N SER A 85 6.67 11.28 16.86
CA SER A 85 6.33 10.39 15.74
C SER A 85 5.14 9.46 16.06
N ARG A 86 4.69 9.42 17.33
CA ARG A 86 3.59 8.53 17.73
C ARG A 86 2.24 8.95 17.18
N ASP A 87 2.08 10.23 16.85
CA ASP A 87 0.85 10.78 16.24
C ASP A 87 0.57 10.18 14.85
N ALA A 88 1.58 9.59 14.18
CA ALA A 88 1.40 8.84 12.94
C ALA A 88 0.45 7.64 13.09
N PHE A 89 0.31 7.12 14.31
CA PHE A 89 -0.63 6.05 14.68
C PHE A 89 -1.92 6.59 15.30
N GLY A 90 -2.18 7.89 15.26
CA GLY A 90 -3.35 8.50 15.88
C GLY A 90 -3.14 8.89 17.35
N ALA A 91 -3.93 9.87 17.79
CA ALA A 91 -3.87 10.43 19.13
C ALA A 91 -4.73 9.66 20.14
N ASP A 92 -5.68 8.86 19.67
CA ASP A 92 -6.61 8.08 20.48
C ASP A 92 -6.84 6.68 19.88
N GLU A 93 -7.61 5.86 20.59
CA GLU A 93 -7.90 4.47 20.19
C GLU A 93 -8.68 4.39 18.87
N ALA A 94 -9.54 5.38 18.58
CA ALA A 94 -10.34 5.39 17.36
C ALA A 94 -9.47 5.69 16.12
N SER A 95 -8.68 6.75 16.19
CA SER A 95 -7.71 7.13 15.16
C SER A 95 -6.62 6.07 14.97
N PHE A 96 -6.23 5.36 16.03
CA PHE A 96 -5.34 4.20 15.93
C PHE A 96 -5.93 3.07 15.08
N ARG A 97 -7.18 2.68 15.33
CA ARG A 97 -7.85 1.64 14.52
C ARG A 97 -8.05 2.06 13.07
N GLU A 98 -8.36 3.33 12.83
CA GLU A 98 -8.47 3.86 11.47
C GLU A 98 -7.13 3.81 10.74
N ALA A 99 -6.04 4.19 11.41
CA ALA A 99 -4.68 4.10 10.86
C ALA A 99 -4.32 2.65 10.51
N LEU A 100 -4.63 1.70 11.39
CA LEU A 100 -4.42 0.27 11.11
C LEU A 100 -5.25 -0.24 9.94
N THR A 101 -6.53 0.13 9.88
CA THR A 101 -7.43 -0.25 8.78
C THR A 101 -6.87 0.22 7.44
N ARG A 102 -6.34 1.46 7.41
CA ARG A 102 -5.72 2.03 6.21
C ARG A 102 -4.43 1.29 5.84
N LEU A 103 -3.53 1.07 6.81
CA LEU A 103 -2.25 0.39 6.59
C LEU A 103 -2.43 -1.01 6.03
N VAL A 104 -3.40 -1.77 6.57
CA VAL A 104 -3.73 -3.11 6.09
C VAL A 104 -4.24 -3.08 4.65
N ARG A 105 -5.16 -2.16 4.33
CA ARG A 105 -5.70 -2.03 2.97
C ARG A 105 -4.60 -1.66 1.97
N ASP A 106 -3.78 -0.65 2.30
CA ASP A 106 -2.67 -0.22 1.46
C ASP A 106 -1.62 -1.35 1.29
N GLY A 107 -1.37 -2.13 2.35
CA GLY A 107 -0.51 -3.31 2.31
C GLY A 107 -1.04 -4.41 1.40
N ALA A 108 -2.32 -4.78 1.54
CA ALA A 108 -2.98 -5.77 0.69
C ALA A 108 -2.95 -5.34 -0.79
N GLU A 109 -3.28 -4.08 -1.08
CA GLU A 109 -3.20 -3.54 -2.44
C GLU A 109 -1.77 -3.58 -3.00
N SER A 110 -0.76 -3.32 -2.17
CA SER A 110 0.65 -3.39 -2.57
C SER A 110 1.11 -4.81 -2.87
N VAL A 111 0.63 -5.80 -2.11
CA VAL A 111 0.89 -7.23 -2.37
C VAL A 111 0.22 -7.64 -3.68
N MET A 112 -1.06 -7.30 -3.88
CA MET A 112 -1.78 -7.61 -5.11
C MET A 112 -1.12 -6.97 -6.34
N ALA A 113 -0.66 -5.71 -6.24
CA ALA A 113 0.03 -5.04 -7.33
C ALA A 113 1.38 -5.69 -7.70
N ARG A 114 2.04 -6.36 -6.76
CA ARG A 114 3.27 -7.13 -7.01
C ARG A 114 3.03 -8.49 -7.66
N LEU A 115 1.85 -9.07 -7.44
CA LEU A 115 1.47 -10.38 -7.97
C LEU A 115 0.81 -10.30 -9.36
N GLU A 116 0.31 -9.13 -9.76
CA GLU A 116 -0.15 -8.88 -11.12
C GLU A 116 0.97 -9.20 -12.12
N PRO A 117 0.74 -10.12 -13.08
CA PRO A 117 1.77 -10.55 -14.00
C PRO A 117 2.31 -9.34 -14.77
N THR A 118 3.64 -9.22 -14.81
CA THR A 118 4.29 -8.40 -15.85
C THR A 118 3.78 -8.93 -17.17
N GLY A 119 3.13 -8.11 -17.98
CA GLY A 119 2.69 -8.51 -19.31
C GLY A 119 3.88 -8.92 -20.18
N GLU A 120 4.33 -10.15 -20.01
CA GLU A 120 5.17 -10.95 -20.90
C GLU A 120 4.48 -12.31 -21.04
N GLY A 121 3.26 -12.25 -21.60
CA GLY A 121 2.59 -13.38 -22.23
C GLY A 121 2.10 -12.85 -23.57
N GLY A 122 2.76 -13.26 -24.65
CA GLY A 122 2.43 -12.86 -26.03
C GLY A 122 1.18 -13.51 -26.58
#